data_AF-A0A378YEF2-F1
#
_entry.id   AF-A0A378YEF2-F1
#
_cell.length_a   1.000
_cell.length_b   1.000
_cell.length_c   1.000
_cell.angle_alpha   90.00
_cell.angle_beta   90.00
_cell.angle_gamma   90.00
#
_symmetry.space_group_name_H-M   'P 1'
#
loop_
_entity.id
_entity.type
_entity.pdbx_description
1 polymer ?
#
loop_
_entity_poly.entity_id
_entity_poly.type
_entity_poly.pdbx_seq_one_letter_code
_entity_poly.pdbx_strand_id
1 'polypeptide(L)'
;MSWWVFAIGVAAAILLAAAPYAVAWLCPRHTPDGRSVAEIRQRLREERIEMDAAVWPVGYPHDAPDRPMGELEAQRTMQRHRSCRVGECPRKTAAWRTLVEAGRITPDSGRTY
;
A
#
# COMPACT_ATOMS: atom_id res chain seq x y z
N MET A 1 -5.05 66.78 -3.47
CA MET A 1 -4.85 65.36 -3.11
C MET A 1 -3.59 64.89 -3.84
N SER A 2 -2.50 64.62 -3.13
CA SER A 2 -1.22 64.32 -3.79
C SER A 2 -1.29 62.97 -4.52
N TRP A 3 -0.67 62.89 -5.70
CA TRP A 3 -0.62 61.70 -6.55
C TRP A 3 -0.17 60.43 -5.79
N TRP A 4 0.70 60.61 -4.80
CA TRP A 4 1.16 59.56 -3.90
C TRP A 4 0.04 58.88 -3.11
N VAL A 5 -0.96 59.61 -2.64
CA VAL A 5 -2.08 59.04 -1.86
C VAL A 5 -2.94 58.14 -2.75
N PHE A 6 -3.15 58.53 -4.01
CA PHE A 6 -3.86 57.71 -4.99
C PHE A 6 -3.08 56.45 -5.35
N ALA A 7 -1.77 56.57 -5.60
CA ALA A 7 -0.92 55.42 -5.94
C ALA A 7 -0.88 54.37 -4.82
N ILE A 8 -0.77 54.80 -3.56
CA ILE A 8 -0.80 53.90 -2.39
C ILE A 8 -2.16 53.22 -2.27
N GLY A 9 -3.25 53.97 -2.45
CA GLY A 9 -4.61 53.41 -2.38
C GLY A 9 -4.85 52.31 -3.41
N VAL A 10 -4.41 52.53 -4.66
CA VAL A 10 -4.54 51.52 -5.74
C VAL A 10 -3.70 50.28 -5.46
N ALA A 11 -2.44 50.45 -5.03
CA ALA A 11 -1.57 49.31 -4.70
C ALA A 11 -2.14 48.47 -3.55
N ALA A 12 -2.68 49.10 -2.50
CA ALA A 12 -3.32 48.39 -1.39
C ALA A 12 -4.56 47.60 -1.85
N ALA A 13 -5.39 48.19 -2.72
CA ALA A 13 -6.57 47.51 -3.26
C ALA A 13 -6.18 46.28 -4.10
N ILE A 14 -5.12 46.38 -4.92
CA ILE A 14 -4.60 45.26 -5.71
C ILE A 14 -4.09 44.13 -4.81
N LEU A 15 -3.31 44.46 -3.78
CA LEU A 15 -2.78 43.47 -2.83
C LEU A 15 -3.91 42.74 -2.08
N LEU A 16 -4.94 43.47 -1.63
CA LEU A 16 -6.10 42.89 -0.94
C LEU A 16 -6.92 41.98 -1.86
N ALA A 17 -7.05 42.32 -3.14
CA ALA A 17 -7.77 41.50 -4.12
C ALA A 17 -6.96 40.26 -4.57
N ALA A 18 -5.64 40.38 -4.69
CA ALA A 18 -4.76 39.30 -5.13
C ALA A 18 -4.45 38.29 -4.02
N ALA A 19 -4.41 38.72 -2.76
CA ALA A 19 -4.12 37.86 -1.60
C ALA A 19 -5.00 36.61 -1.51
N PRO A 20 -6.36 36.66 -1.61
CA PRO A 20 -7.18 35.46 -1.56
C PRO A 20 -6.94 34.54 -2.76
N TYR A 21 -6.63 35.10 -3.93
CA TYR A 21 -6.32 34.33 -5.13
C TYR A 21 -4.98 33.60 -5.00
N ALA A 22 -3.96 34.28 -4.46
CA ALA A 22 -2.66 33.70 -4.15
C ALA A 22 -2.77 32.61 -3.08
N VAL A 23 -3.54 32.83 -2.01
CA VAL A 23 -3.83 31.83 -0.98
C VAL A 23 -4.54 30.61 -1.59
N ALA A 24 -5.53 30.80 -2.46
CA ALA A 24 -6.21 29.70 -3.13
C ALA A 24 -5.32 28.92 -4.12
N TRP A 25 -4.26 29.55 -4.64
CA TRP A 25 -3.25 28.91 -5.50
C TRP A 25 -2.18 28.17 -4.67
N LEU A 26 -1.80 28.72 -3.52
CA LEU A 26 -0.78 28.19 -2.61
C LEU A 26 -1.33 27.11 -1.67
N CYS A 27 -2.61 27.17 -1.30
CA CYS A 27 -3.27 26.12 -0.53
C CYS A 27 -3.67 24.99 -1.47
N PRO A 28 -3.13 23.77 -1.31
CA PRO A 28 -3.56 22.62 -2.07
C PRO A 28 -5.08 22.49 -1.92
N ARG A 29 -5.81 22.58 -3.03
CA ARG A 29 -7.24 22.25 -3.04
C ARG A 29 -7.32 20.77 -2.68
N HIS A 30 -7.67 20.49 -1.43
CA HIS A 30 -7.97 19.15 -0.96
C HIS A 30 -9.26 18.70 -1.67
N THR A 31 -9.13 18.19 -2.89
CA THR A 31 -10.19 17.46 -3.55
C THR A 31 -10.45 16.23 -2.69
N PRO A 32 -11.67 16.05 -2.14
CA PRO A 32 -12.01 14.81 -1.47
C PRO A 32 -11.95 13.70 -2.52
N ASP A 33 -10.83 12.99 -2.57
CA ASP A 33 -10.73 11.76 -3.34
C ASP A 33 -11.89 10.85 -2.91
N GLY A 34 -12.63 10.34 -3.90
CA GLY A 34 -13.71 9.39 -3.66
C GLY A 34 -13.24 8.26 -2.75
N ARG A 35 -13.98 8.05 -1.64
CA ARG A 35 -13.72 7.13 -0.52
C ARG A 35 -12.32 7.24 0.07
N SER A 36 -12.26 7.69 1.33
CA SER A 36 -10.99 7.76 2.05
C SER A 36 -10.33 6.38 2.18
N VAL A 37 -8.99 6.35 2.21
CA VAL A 37 -8.23 5.12 2.49
C VAL A 37 -8.65 4.49 3.83
N ALA A 38 -9.06 5.32 4.80
CA ALA A 38 -9.58 4.87 6.09
C ALA A 38 -10.89 4.08 5.94
N GLU A 39 -11.81 4.60 5.13
CA GLU A 39 -13.09 3.96 4.80
C GLU A 39 -12.89 2.63 4.06
N ILE A 40 -11.99 2.58 3.06
CA ILE A 40 -11.63 1.34 2.37
C ILE A 40 -11.05 0.30 3.34
N ARG A 41 -10.14 0.73 4.24
CA ARG A 41 -9.56 -0.16 5.26
C ARG A 41 -10.59 -0.65 6.26
N GLN A 42 -11.59 0.16 6.58
CA GLN A 42 -12.67 -0.23 7.46
C GLN A 42 -13.54 -1.30 6.83
N ARG A 43 -14.04 -1.08 5.60
CA ARG A 43 -14.86 -2.06 4.89
C ARG A 43 -14.14 -3.40 4.71
N LEU A 44 -12.85 -3.40 4.35
CA LEU A 44 -12.06 -4.63 4.23
C LEU A 44 -11.90 -5.40 5.55
N ARG A 45 -11.95 -4.73 6.71
CA ARG A 45 -11.92 -5.40 8.01
C ARG A 45 -13.27 -6.02 8.33
N GLU A 46 -14.36 -5.32 8.04
CA GLU A 46 -15.72 -5.79 8.24
C GLU A 46 -16.00 -7.03 7.36
N GLU A 47 -15.65 -6.98 6.06
CA GLU A 47 -15.81 -8.10 5.13
C GLU A 47 -14.93 -9.32 5.48
N ARG A 48 -13.76 -9.12 6.11
CA ARG A 48 -12.81 -10.21 6.42
C ARG A 48 -13.26 -11.09 7.59
N ILE A 49 -14.07 -10.58 8.51
CA ILE A 49 -14.48 -11.31 9.72
C ILE A 49 -15.59 -12.33 9.41
N GLU A 50 -16.27 -12.22 8.27
CA GLU A 50 -17.42 -13.07 7.93
C GLU A 50 -17.04 -14.45 7.32
N MET A 51 -15.78 -14.69 6.97
CA MET A 51 -15.33 -16.00 6.47
C MET A 51 -14.97 -16.95 7.61
N ASP A 52 -15.89 -17.87 7.91
CA ASP A 52 -15.72 -18.95 8.89
C ASP A 52 -14.53 -19.86 8.54
N ALA A 53 -13.59 -19.97 9.49
CA ALA A 53 -12.36 -20.74 9.33
C ALA A 53 -12.54 -22.25 9.56
N ALA A 54 -13.77 -22.73 9.76
CA ALA A 54 -14.05 -24.16 9.88
C ALA A 54 -14.16 -24.90 8.53
N VAL A 55 -14.22 -24.17 7.39
CA VAL A 55 -14.40 -24.74 6.04
C VAL A 55 -13.15 -24.53 5.19
N TRP A 56 -12.04 -25.21 5.50
CA TRP A 56 -10.86 -25.15 4.62
C TRP A 56 -10.51 -26.52 4.06
N PRO A 57 -10.39 -26.65 2.71
CA PRO A 57 -10.00 -27.89 2.05
C PRO A 57 -8.57 -28.34 2.40
N VAL A 58 -8.27 -29.60 2.08
CA VAL A 58 -6.89 -30.12 2.00
C VAL A 58 -6.02 -29.17 1.17
N GLY A 59 -4.86 -28.82 1.69
CA GLY A 59 -4.05 -27.70 1.20
C GLY A 59 -4.35 -26.39 1.94
N TYR A 60 -4.58 -26.44 3.26
CA TYR A 60 -4.76 -25.31 4.16
C TYR A 60 -3.64 -24.27 4.00
N PRO A 61 -3.80 -22.97 4.35
CA PRO A 61 -2.82 -21.93 4.01
C PRO A 61 -1.35 -22.26 4.30
N HIS A 62 -1.04 -23.08 5.31
CA HIS A 62 0.34 -23.41 5.69
C HIS A 62 0.85 -24.77 5.18
N ASP A 63 -0.02 -25.64 4.68
CA ASP A 63 0.37 -26.98 4.18
C ASP A 63 1.23 -26.87 2.93
N ALA A 64 2.08 -27.86 2.68
CA ALA A 64 2.80 -27.92 1.42
C ALA A 64 1.81 -27.93 0.24
N PRO A 65 2.14 -27.29 -0.90
CA PRO A 65 1.32 -27.44 -2.09
C PRO A 65 1.43 -28.88 -2.61
N ASP A 66 0.31 -29.44 -3.10
CA ASP A 66 0.29 -30.82 -3.64
C ASP A 66 1.05 -30.96 -4.96
N ARG A 67 1.32 -29.83 -5.63
CA ARG A 67 2.03 -29.74 -6.89
C ARG A 67 3.14 -28.68 -6.83
N PRO A 68 4.17 -28.77 -7.67
CA PRO A 68 5.17 -27.71 -7.80
C PRO A 68 4.50 -26.38 -8.15
N MET A 69 4.91 -25.30 -7.47
CA MET A 69 4.41 -23.97 -7.77
C MET A 69 5.09 -23.40 -9.03
N GLY A 70 4.34 -22.60 -9.79
CA GLY A 70 4.95 -21.72 -10.79
C GLY A 70 5.59 -20.48 -10.14
N GLU A 71 6.51 -19.80 -10.83
CA GLU A 71 7.21 -18.60 -10.29
C GLU A 71 6.24 -17.53 -9.75
N LEU A 72 5.20 -17.19 -10.50
CA LEU A 72 4.22 -16.17 -10.09
C LEU A 72 3.41 -16.59 -8.86
N GLU A 73 3.06 -17.87 -8.76
CA GLU A 73 2.37 -18.44 -7.60
C GLU A 73 3.26 -18.44 -6.38
N ALA A 74 4.54 -18.79 -6.55
CA ALA A 74 5.53 -18.75 -5.49
C ALA A 74 5.76 -17.31 -4.97
N GLN A 75 5.85 -16.31 -5.87
CA GLN A 75 5.94 -14.90 -5.47
C GLN A 75 4.73 -14.45 -4.65
N ARG A 76 3.51 -14.75 -5.12
CA ARG A 76 2.27 -14.42 -4.38
C ARG A 76 2.21 -15.12 -3.04
N THR A 77 2.68 -16.36 -2.97
CA THR A 77 2.76 -17.14 -1.73
C THR A 77 3.72 -16.49 -0.74
N MET A 78 4.90 -16.06 -1.18
CA MET A 78 5.86 -15.33 -0.33
C MET A 78 5.25 -14.03 0.24
N GLN A 79 4.43 -13.32 -0.56
CA GLN A 79 3.73 -12.11 -0.11
C GLN A 79 2.62 -12.41 0.92
N ARG A 80 1.80 -13.44 0.67
CA ARG A 80 0.71 -13.85 1.58
C ARG A 80 1.25 -14.35 2.91
N HIS A 81 2.36 -15.09 2.89
CA HIS A 81 3.00 -15.68 4.07
C HIS A 81 4.12 -14.80 4.63
N ARG A 82 3.98 -13.47 4.56
CA ARG A 82 5.00 -12.52 5.05
C ARG A 82 5.33 -12.72 6.54
N SER A 83 4.34 -13.13 7.34
CA SER A 83 4.48 -13.39 8.79
C SER A 83 5.05 -14.77 9.11
N CYS A 84 5.03 -15.71 8.16
CA CYS A 84 5.57 -17.05 8.38
C CYS A 84 7.10 -17.04 8.22
N ARG A 85 7.77 -18.00 8.85
CA ARG A 85 9.20 -18.25 8.60
C ARG A 85 9.38 -19.33 7.52
N VAL A 86 10.43 -19.19 6.72
CA VAL A 86 10.93 -20.30 5.87
C VAL A 86 11.48 -21.39 6.80
N GLY A 87 11.26 -22.66 6.48
CA GLY A 87 11.55 -23.80 7.35
C GLY A 87 10.36 -24.22 8.22
N GLU A 88 9.68 -23.26 8.84
CA GLU A 88 8.53 -23.54 9.74
C GLU A 88 7.19 -23.64 9.02
N CYS A 89 6.98 -22.90 7.93
CA CYS A 89 5.74 -22.96 7.14
C CYS A 89 6.00 -23.73 5.84
N PRO A 90 5.48 -24.97 5.70
CA PRO A 90 5.70 -25.80 4.52
C PRO A 90 5.35 -25.09 3.21
N ARG A 91 4.22 -24.36 3.15
CA ARG A 91 3.84 -23.61 1.95
C ARG A 91 4.85 -22.54 1.56
N LYS A 92 5.33 -21.76 2.53
CA LYS A 92 6.33 -20.71 2.29
C LYS A 92 7.67 -21.32 1.90
N THR A 93 8.07 -22.42 2.54
CA THR A 93 9.30 -23.15 2.20
C THR A 93 9.26 -23.66 0.76
N ALA A 94 8.14 -24.22 0.32
CA ALA A 94 7.97 -24.65 -1.07
C ALA A 94 8.12 -23.48 -2.06
N ALA A 95 7.42 -22.37 -1.80
CA ALA A 95 7.52 -21.16 -2.63
C ALA A 95 8.95 -20.58 -2.66
N TRP A 96 9.63 -20.55 -1.51
CA TRP A 96 11.02 -20.09 -1.41
C TRP A 96 11.94 -20.97 -2.26
N ARG A 97 11.82 -22.31 -2.17
CA ARG A 97 12.61 -23.25 -2.98
C ARG A 97 12.40 -23.02 -4.47
N THR A 98 11.16 -22.91 -4.92
CA THR A 98 10.84 -22.62 -6.33
C THR A 98 11.52 -21.35 -6.83
N LEU A 99 11.54 -20.29 -6.01
CA LEU A 99 12.18 -19.02 -6.39
C LEU A 99 13.71 -19.06 -6.34
N VAL A 100 14.29 -19.88 -5.46
CA VAL A 100 15.74 -20.15 -5.46
C VAL A 100 16.14 -20.91 -6.72
N GLU A 101 15.40 -21.96 -7.07
CA GLU A 101 15.63 -22.77 -8.27
C GLU A 101 15.49 -21.94 -9.57
N ALA A 102 14.51 -21.03 -9.61
CA ALA A 102 14.33 -20.08 -10.70
C ALA A 102 15.34 -18.91 -10.69
N GLY A 103 16.29 -18.87 -9.75
CA GLY A 103 17.29 -17.80 -9.64
C GLY A 103 16.74 -16.43 -9.24
N ARG A 104 15.52 -16.38 -8.68
CA ARG A 104 14.85 -15.15 -8.21
C ARG A 104 15.21 -14.78 -6.78
N ILE A 105 15.70 -15.74 -6.00
CA ILE A 105 16.18 -15.54 -4.63
C ILE A 105 17.57 -16.16 -4.53
N THR A 106 18.55 -15.38 -4.07
CA THR A 106 19.85 -15.90 -3.64
C THR A 106 19.81 -16.12 -2.13
N PRO A 107 19.93 -17.37 -1.64
CA PRO A 107 20.00 -17.65 -0.21
C PRO A 107 21.18 -16.91 0.43
N ASP A 108 20.95 -16.33 1.60
CA ASP A 108 22.03 -15.81 2.42
C ASP A 108 22.82 -17.01 2.98
N SER A 109 24.06 -17.18 2.52
CA SER A 109 24.93 -18.32 2.85
C SER A 109 25.24 -18.43 4.34
N GLY A 110 25.02 -17.37 5.14
CA GLY A 110 25.18 -17.37 6.59
C GLY A 110 23.92 -17.75 7.38
N ARG A 111 22.75 -17.88 6.75
CA ARG A 111 21.48 -18.12 7.45
C ARG A 111 21.02 -19.56 7.26
N THR A 112 21.30 -20.40 8.25
CA THR A 112 20.69 -21.73 8.37
C THR A 112 19.23 -21.59 8.83
N TYR A 113 18.32 -22.28 8.13
CA TYR A 113 16.88 -22.35 8.42
C TYR A 113 16.53 -23.71 9.00
#